data_AF-A0A6M2AEJ1-F1
#
_entry.id   AF-A0A6M2AEJ1-F1
#
_cell.length_a   1.000
_cell.length_b   1.000
_cell.length_c   1.000
_cell.angle_alpha   90.00
_cell.angle_beta   90.00
_cell.angle_gamma   90.00
#
_symmetry.space_group_name_H-M   'P 1'
#
loop_
_entity.id
_entity.type
_entity.pdbx_description
1 polymer ?
#
loop_
_entity_poly.entity_id
_entity_poly.type
_entity_poly.pdbx_seq_one_letter_code
_entity_poly.pdbx_strand_id
1 'polypeptide(L)'
;MKKRFIKLSKYFLPYITLVLLIFLAIKRTDGFKTNLITRLNQKDLKWQLDADVNLEETKTVLSQDFHYLTRGRECFIFESADKKYVLKFFDSSRYYTKCFFPKTKLPKFLDDYRKKHYNRRSTKLQFNLSSAKLAFDRLKDDSALLFVNLNPTNVFENKVKVSNKYGKIFSLDINNIFFILQKKCDIFYQVYEKTKDEAFKTYLINAFLEMVHNRTQKLIIDDDIGKKRKNWGLYNNKAVTIDIGRWYFDEKLATFEGYKKEMLKATKILRKYLSENEPDKLTIVNEGLEKYFNDFKP
;
A
#
# COMPACT_ATOMS: atom_id res chain seq x y z
N MET A 1 -5.10 -6.84 56.21
CA MET A 1 -5.27 -6.65 54.75
C MET A 1 -4.19 -5.78 54.08
N LYS A 2 -3.88 -4.55 54.57
CA LYS A 2 -2.90 -3.63 53.94
C LYS A 2 -1.51 -4.25 53.64
N LYS A 3 -0.93 -5.07 54.53
CA LYS A 3 0.40 -5.69 54.33
C LYS A 3 0.45 -6.75 53.20
N ARG A 4 -0.66 -7.42 52.88
CA ARG A 4 -0.73 -8.38 51.75
C ARG A 4 -0.80 -7.67 50.40
N PHE A 5 -1.50 -6.53 50.34
CA PHE A 5 -1.61 -5.71 49.13
C PHE A 5 -0.26 -5.11 48.70
N ILE A 6 0.56 -4.66 49.67
CA ILE A 6 1.91 -4.12 49.42
C ILE A 6 2.90 -5.20 48.91
N LYS A 7 2.69 -6.48 49.25
CA LYS A 7 3.53 -7.58 48.74
C LYS A 7 3.17 -7.96 47.30
N LEU A 8 1.90 -7.96 46.91
CA LEU A 8 1.49 -8.24 45.53
C LEU A 8 1.88 -7.12 44.55
N SER A 9 1.86 -5.85 44.98
CA SER A 9 2.22 -4.72 44.12
C SER A 9 3.70 -4.73 43.69
N LYS A 10 4.61 -5.27 44.53
CA LYS A 10 6.05 -5.39 44.21
C LYS A 10 6.35 -6.32 43.04
N TYR A 11 5.51 -7.32 42.79
CA TYR A 11 5.69 -8.25 41.66
C TYR A 11 4.92 -7.83 40.41
N PHE A 12 3.82 -7.08 40.57
CA PHE A 12 3.04 -6.56 39.45
C PHE A 12 3.70 -5.35 38.76
N LEU A 13 4.33 -4.46 39.53
CA LEU A 13 4.97 -3.25 39.01
C LEU A 13 6.05 -3.51 37.94
N PRO A 14 7.00 -4.46 38.11
CA PRO A 14 8.00 -4.74 37.08
C PRO A 14 7.36 -5.33 35.81
N TYR A 15 6.30 -6.13 35.92
CA TYR A 15 5.59 -6.66 34.75
C TYR A 15 4.88 -5.54 33.97
N ILE A 16 4.16 -4.66 34.67
CA ILE A 16 3.52 -3.49 34.05
C ILE A 16 4.59 -2.61 33.39
N THR A 17 5.72 -2.37 34.06
CA THR A 17 6.84 -1.58 33.53
C THR A 17 7.41 -2.22 32.27
N LEU A 18 7.64 -3.54 32.27
CA LEU A 18 8.13 -4.26 31.10
C LEU A 18 7.15 -4.18 29.92
N VAL A 19 5.85 -4.39 30.17
CA VAL A 19 4.81 -4.26 29.15
C VAL A 19 4.76 -2.85 28.59
N LEU A 20 4.86 -1.83 29.45
CA LEU A 20 4.93 -0.43 29.03
C LEU A 20 6.19 -0.15 28.20
N LEU A 21 7.36 -0.66 28.59
CA LEU A 21 8.60 -0.50 27.83
C LEU A 21 8.52 -1.18 26.45
N ILE A 22 7.94 -2.39 26.37
CA ILE A 22 7.68 -3.09 25.11
C ILE A 22 6.71 -2.28 24.24
N PHE A 23 5.61 -1.81 24.82
CA PHE A 23 4.62 -1.00 24.13
C PHE A 23 5.23 0.30 23.59
N LEU A 24 5.98 1.01 24.44
CA LEU A 24 6.71 2.21 24.07
C LEU A 24 7.70 1.91 22.95
N ALA A 25 8.49 0.84 23.05
CA ALA A 25 9.43 0.42 22.00
C ALA A 25 8.73 0.12 20.66
N ILE A 26 7.55 -0.52 20.67
CA ILE A 26 6.76 -0.79 19.46
C ILE A 26 6.21 0.51 18.86
N LYS A 27 5.60 1.37 19.68
CA LYS A 27 5.13 2.72 19.28
C LYS A 27 6.27 3.57 18.71
N ARG A 28 7.45 3.40 19.28
CA ARG A 28 8.67 4.11 18.92
C ARG A 28 9.23 3.64 17.58
N THR A 29 9.28 2.34 17.33
CA THR A 29 9.85 1.76 16.09
C THR A 29 8.82 1.50 15.00
N ASP A 30 7.55 1.79 15.27
CA ASP A 30 6.39 1.29 14.52
C ASP A 30 6.43 -0.24 14.34
N GLY A 31 7.17 -0.94 15.20
CA GLY A 31 7.43 -2.38 15.14
C GLY A 31 8.33 -2.84 13.98
N PHE A 32 9.05 -1.93 13.30
CA PHE A 32 9.97 -2.30 12.21
C PHE A 32 11.10 -3.20 12.70
N LYS A 33 11.31 -4.31 11.98
CA LYS A 33 12.45 -5.22 12.12
C LYS A 33 12.77 -5.79 10.74
N THR A 34 14.05 -5.96 10.41
CA THR A 34 14.47 -6.49 9.09
C THR A 34 13.98 -7.91 8.84
N ASN A 35 13.85 -8.74 9.89
CA ASN A 35 13.27 -10.08 9.78
C ASN A 35 11.75 -10.11 9.58
N LEU A 36 11.09 -8.94 9.64
CA LEU A 36 9.68 -8.78 9.28
C LEU A 36 9.49 -8.35 7.83
N ILE A 37 10.55 -8.28 7.03
CA ILE A 37 10.43 -8.04 5.58
C ILE A 37 10.13 -9.38 4.89
N THR A 38 9.14 -9.38 3.99
CA THR A 38 8.76 -10.54 3.19
C THR A 38 9.87 -10.91 2.22
N ARG A 39 10.39 -12.14 2.35
CA ARG A 39 11.38 -12.72 1.46
C ARG A 39 10.72 -13.62 0.43
N LEU A 40 11.30 -13.62 -0.76
CA LEU A 40 10.95 -14.45 -1.90
C LEU A 40 11.93 -15.62 -1.93
N ASN A 41 11.43 -16.84 -1.84
CA ASN A 41 12.26 -18.04 -1.70
C ASN A 41 12.31 -18.89 -2.96
N GLN A 42 11.38 -18.68 -3.89
CA GLN A 42 11.25 -19.46 -5.11
C GLN A 42 10.86 -18.54 -6.27
N LYS A 43 11.40 -18.84 -7.46
CA LYS A 43 10.92 -18.23 -8.70
C LYS A 43 9.60 -18.88 -9.10
N ASP A 44 8.65 -18.06 -9.54
CA ASP A 44 7.36 -18.49 -10.05
C ASP A 44 7.05 -17.68 -11.31
N LEU A 45 6.84 -18.38 -12.42
CA LEU A 45 6.61 -17.79 -13.74
C LEU A 45 5.36 -16.89 -13.75
N LYS A 46 4.39 -17.15 -12.87
CA LYS A 46 3.20 -16.30 -12.70
C LYS A 46 3.57 -14.86 -12.33
N TRP A 47 4.68 -14.67 -11.63
CA TRP A 47 5.15 -13.36 -11.16
C TRP A 47 6.29 -12.80 -12.00
N GLN A 48 6.55 -13.39 -13.17
CA GLN A 48 7.53 -12.83 -14.10
C GLN A 48 7.04 -11.45 -14.57
N LEU A 49 7.93 -10.48 -14.49
CA LEU A 49 7.76 -9.12 -15.00
C LEU A 49 8.84 -8.90 -16.06
N ASP A 50 8.61 -7.93 -16.94
CA ASP A 50 9.65 -7.45 -17.84
C ASP A 50 10.70 -6.70 -17.01
N ALA A 51 11.81 -7.39 -16.71
CA ALA A 51 12.81 -6.96 -15.75
C ALA A 51 13.65 -5.78 -16.26
N ASP A 52 13.67 -5.54 -17.57
CA ASP A 52 14.50 -4.52 -18.20
C ASP A 52 13.83 -3.14 -18.15
N VAL A 53 12.51 -3.11 -17.94
CA VAL A 53 11.74 -1.87 -17.85
C VAL A 53 12.20 -1.06 -16.63
N ASN A 54 12.82 0.09 -16.91
CA ASN A 54 13.38 1.02 -15.92
C ASN A 54 14.46 0.43 -15.00
N LEU A 55 15.13 -0.65 -15.39
CA LEU A 55 16.11 -1.32 -14.53
C LEU A 55 17.27 -0.40 -14.12
N GLU A 56 17.84 0.35 -15.07
CA GLU A 56 18.97 1.23 -14.81
C GLU A 56 18.59 2.44 -13.95
N GLU A 57 17.41 3.02 -14.18
CA GLU A 57 16.85 4.05 -13.30
C GLU A 57 16.63 3.48 -11.88
N THR A 58 16.11 2.27 -11.79
CA THR A 58 15.88 1.57 -10.53
C THR A 58 17.19 1.32 -9.77
N LYS A 59 18.24 0.82 -10.44
CA LYS A 59 19.57 0.65 -9.84
C LYS A 59 20.12 1.97 -9.31
N THR A 60 19.99 3.04 -10.10
CA THR A 60 20.41 4.39 -9.70
C THR A 60 19.68 4.86 -8.45
N VAL A 61 18.35 4.71 -8.41
CA VAL A 61 17.55 5.11 -7.24
C VAL A 61 17.86 4.26 -6.00
N LEU A 62 18.05 2.95 -6.17
CA LEU A 62 18.34 2.01 -5.07
C LEU A 62 19.79 2.13 -4.54
N SER A 63 20.67 2.84 -5.24
CA SER A 63 22.00 3.19 -4.74
C SER A 63 21.97 4.28 -3.66
N GLN A 64 20.87 5.04 -3.57
CA GLN A 64 20.67 6.06 -2.55
C GLN A 64 20.40 5.44 -1.18
N ASP A 65 20.64 6.23 -0.13
CA ASP A 65 20.18 5.90 1.21
C ASP A 65 18.66 6.15 1.32
N PHE A 66 17.98 5.30 2.09
CA PHE A 66 16.55 5.41 2.35
C PHE A 66 16.27 5.58 3.84
N HIS A 67 15.36 6.49 4.17
CA HIS A 67 14.97 6.78 5.55
C HIS A 67 13.56 6.32 5.83
N TYR A 68 13.35 5.70 6.99
CA TYR A 68 12.02 5.25 7.41
C TYR A 68 11.03 6.41 7.45
N LEU A 69 9.96 6.30 6.65
CA LEU A 69 8.90 7.30 6.59
C LEU A 69 7.74 6.91 7.50
N THR A 70 7.17 5.72 7.30
CA THR A 70 6.00 5.25 8.07
C THR A 70 5.76 3.76 7.90
N ARG A 71 4.79 3.21 8.65
CA ARG A 71 4.27 1.85 8.47
C ARG A 71 2.86 1.94 7.89
N GLY A 72 2.71 1.44 6.67
CA GLY A 72 1.40 1.16 6.10
C GLY A 72 0.74 -0.04 6.78
N ARG A 73 -0.48 -0.38 6.36
CA ARG A 73 -1.16 -1.58 6.88
C ARG A 73 -0.35 -2.85 6.61
N GLU A 74 0.37 -2.87 5.50
CA GLU A 74 0.91 -4.05 4.85
C GLU A 74 2.40 -3.96 4.51
N CYS A 75 2.99 -2.77 4.62
CA CYS A 75 4.37 -2.51 4.27
C CYS A 75 5.02 -1.49 5.21
N PHE A 76 6.34 -1.56 5.29
CA PHE A 76 7.20 -0.51 5.82
C PHE A 76 7.60 0.39 4.65
N ILE A 77 7.45 1.70 4.83
CA ILE A 77 7.62 2.69 3.79
C ILE A 77 8.86 3.51 4.12
N PHE A 78 9.77 3.62 3.16
CA PHE A 78 11.00 4.38 3.24
C PHE A 78 11.03 5.42 2.13
N GLU A 79 11.60 6.58 2.43
CA GLU A 79 11.79 7.69 1.52
C GLU A 79 13.25 7.76 1.10
N SER A 80 13.53 8.01 -0.18
CA SER A 80 14.90 8.22 -0.66
C SER A 80 15.51 9.51 -0.11
N ALA A 81 16.85 9.58 -0.06
CA ALA A 81 17.57 10.77 0.39
C ALA A 81 17.17 12.05 -0.37
N ASP A 82 16.92 11.95 -1.68
CA ASP A 82 16.45 13.06 -2.52
C ASP A 82 14.96 13.41 -2.35
N LYS A 83 14.21 12.65 -1.53
CA LYS A 83 12.76 12.77 -1.28
C LYS A 83 11.88 12.64 -2.52
N LYS A 84 12.40 12.09 -3.62
CA LYS A 84 11.65 11.90 -4.88
C LYS A 84 11.06 10.50 -5.02
N TYR A 85 11.47 9.55 -4.19
CA TYR A 85 11.07 8.15 -4.30
C TYR A 85 10.62 7.57 -2.96
N VAL A 86 9.80 6.53 -3.07
CA VAL A 86 9.31 5.74 -1.95
C VAL A 86 9.59 4.27 -2.22
N LEU A 87 10.28 3.63 -1.29
CA LEU A 87 10.55 2.19 -1.27
C LEU A 87 9.66 1.52 -0.24
N LYS A 88 8.89 0.51 -0.67
CA LYS A 88 7.96 -0.22 0.18
C LYS A 88 8.41 -1.66 0.35
N PHE A 89 8.64 -2.08 1.59
CA PHE A 89 8.92 -3.46 1.95
C PHE A 89 7.72 -4.10 2.62
N PHE A 90 7.27 -5.24 2.12
CA PHE A 90 6.08 -5.90 2.64
C PHE A 90 6.33 -6.57 3.99
N ASP A 91 5.37 -6.41 4.91
CA ASP A 91 5.47 -6.87 6.29
C ASP A 91 5.05 -8.34 6.40
N SER A 92 6.03 -9.23 6.55
CA SER A 92 5.89 -10.67 6.67
C SER A 92 4.98 -11.08 7.84
N SER A 93 4.86 -10.25 8.90
CA SER A 93 3.94 -10.52 10.01
C SER A 93 2.46 -10.49 9.60
N ARG A 94 2.14 -9.90 8.44
CA ARG A 94 0.80 -9.88 7.85
C ARG A 94 0.48 -11.13 7.02
N TYR A 95 1.50 -11.84 6.55
CA TYR A 95 1.39 -12.95 5.59
C TYR A 95 1.77 -14.31 6.17
N TYR A 96 2.68 -14.33 7.13
CA TYR A 96 3.14 -15.55 7.77
C TYR A 96 2.73 -15.53 9.23
N THR A 97 2.24 -16.67 9.72
CA THR A 97 1.98 -16.86 11.14
C THR A 97 3.26 -17.38 11.78
N LYS A 98 3.79 -16.64 12.77
CA LYS A 98 4.79 -17.22 13.67
C LYS A 98 4.06 -18.25 14.52
N CYS A 99 4.24 -19.53 14.24
CA CYS A 99 3.71 -20.55 15.12
C CYS A 99 4.62 -20.66 16.33
N PHE A 100 4.09 -20.41 17.52
CA PHE A 100 4.80 -20.73 18.76
C PHE A 100 4.90 -22.25 18.97
N PHE A 101 3.98 -23.03 18.37
CA PHE A 101 3.94 -24.49 18.46
C PHE A 101 3.58 -25.14 17.11
N PRO A 102 4.46 -25.05 16.08
CA PRO A 102 4.15 -25.55 14.74
C PRO A 102 3.95 -27.07 14.67
N LYS A 103 4.54 -27.81 15.61
CA LYS A 103 4.59 -29.28 15.60
C LYS A 103 3.65 -29.94 16.62
N THR A 104 2.90 -29.17 17.40
CA THR A 104 1.96 -29.76 18.36
C THR A 104 0.65 -30.16 17.66
N LYS A 105 0.18 -31.37 17.97
CA LYS A 105 -1.18 -31.80 17.61
C LYS A 105 -2.15 -31.00 18.47
N LEU A 106 -2.98 -30.17 17.84
CA LEU A 106 -4.03 -29.41 18.50
C LEU A 106 -5.36 -30.15 18.38
N PRO A 107 -6.30 -29.97 19.33
CA PRO A 107 -7.69 -30.35 19.13
C PRO A 107 -8.23 -29.86 17.79
N LYS A 108 -9.09 -30.65 17.14
CA LYS A 108 -9.54 -30.41 15.76
C LYS A 108 -10.02 -28.97 15.51
N PHE A 109 -10.84 -28.41 16.40
CA PHE A 109 -11.34 -27.04 16.26
C PHE A 109 -10.23 -25.96 16.26
N LEU A 110 -9.18 -26.15 17.07
CA LEU A 110 -8.02 -25.25 17.11
C LEU A 110 -7.13 -25.43 15.89
N ASP A 111 -6.97 -26.66 15.40
CA ASP A 111 -6.22 -26.94 14.18
C ASP A 111 -6.92 -26.37 12.94
N ASP A 112 -8.25 -26.50 12.87
CA ASP A 112 -9.07 -25.93 11.80
C ASP A 112 -9.00 -24.39 11.81
N TYR A 113 -9.09 -23.77 13.00
CA TYR A 113 -8.88 -22.33 13.15
C TYR A 113 -7.48 -21.92 12.69
N ARG A 114 -6.46 -22.66 13.11
CA ARG A 114 -5.05 -22.43 12.73
C ARG A 114 -4.88 -22.52 11.21
N LYS A 115 -5.37 -23.58 10.56
CA LYS A 115 -5.35 -23.78 9.10
C LYS A 115 -6.09 -22.66 8.37
N LYS A 116 -7.31 -22.31 8.80
CA LYS A 116 -8.08 -21.20 8.23
C LYS A 116 -7.32 -19.88 8.32
N HIS A 117 -6.65 -19.63 9.45
CA HIS A 117 -5.86 -18.43 9.65
C HIS A 117 -4.61 -18.40 8.74
N TYR A 118 -3.89 -19.53 8.59
CA TYR A 118 -2.78 -19.66 7.64
C TYR A 118 -3.25 -19.42 6.20
N ASN A 119 -4.30 -20.10 5.77
CA ASN A 119 -4.84 -19.99 4.42
C ASN A 119 -5.22 -18.54 4.11
N ARG A 120 -5.94 -17.87 5.01
CA ARG A 120 -6.31 -16.46 4.84
C ARG A 120 -5.10 -15.55 4.61
N ARG A 121 -4.00 -15.77 5.35
CA ARG A 121 -2.79 -14.94 5.21
C ARG A 121 -2.00 -15.27 3.94
N SER A 122 -1.92 -16.54 3.58
CA SER A 122 -1.32 -16.98 2.31
C SER A 122 -2.08 -16.41 1.11
N THR A 123 -3.41 -16.57 1.08
CA THR A 123 -4.27 -15.97 0.04
C THR A 123 -4.09 -14.46 -0.04
N LYS A 124 -3.90 -13.78 1.10
CA LYS A 124 -3.63 -12.34 1.12
C LYS A 124 -2.29 -11.98 0.46
N LEU A 125 -1.23 -12.74 0.71
CA LEU A 125 0.05 -12.52 0.04
C LEU A 125 -0.09 -12.71 -1.48
N GLN A 126 -0.70 -13.81 -1.90
CA GLN A 126 -0.94 -14.13 -3.30
C GLN A 126 -1.74 -13.03 -4.00
N PHE A 127 -2.75 -12.50 -3.31
CA PHE A 127 -3.55 -11.38 -3.80
C PHE A 127 -2.70 -10.11 -3.97
N ASN A 128 -1.84 -9.78 -3.00
CA ASN A 128 -0.97 -8.60 -3.11
C ASN A 128 0.07 -8.72 -4.22
N LEU A 129 0.67 -9.90 -4.39
CA LEU A 129 1.58 -10.17 -5.51
C LEU A 129 0.86 -9.98 -6.84
N SER A 130 -0.37 -10.50 -6.96
CA SER A 130 -1.23 -10.32 -8.14
C SER A 130 -1.59 -8.86 -8.39
N SER A 131 -1.96 -8.12 -7.35
CA SER A 131 -2.30 -6.70 -7.49
C SER A 131 -1.07 -5.88 -7.87
N ALA A 132 0.11 -6.20 -7.34
CA ALA A 132 1.35 -5.51 -7.69
C ALA A 132 1.79 -5.81 -9.13
N LYS A 133 1.63 -7.05 -9.59
CA LYS A 133 1.85 -7.42 -10.99
C LYS A 133 0.90 -6.67 -11.92
N LEU A 134 -0.41 -6.70 -11.63
CA LEU A 134 -1.41 -5.99 -12.41
C LEU A 134 -1.13 -4.48 -12.47
N ALA A 135 -0.72 -3.90 -11.34
CA ALA A 135 -0.36 -2.50 -11.25
C ALA A 135 0.81 -2.15 -12.17
N PHE A 136 1.86 -2.97 -12.15
CA PHE A 136 3.04 -2.77 -12.99
C PHE A 136 2.74 -2.97 -14.48
N ASP A 137 2.01 -4.03 -14.83
CA ASP A 137 1.76 -4.42 -16.22
C ASP A 137 0.73 -3.52 -16.93
N ARG A 138 -0.27 -2.98 -16.21
CA ARG A 138 -1.43 -2.30 -16.82
C ARG A 138 -1.67 -0.87 -16.32
N LEU A 139 -1.12 -0.50 -15.16
CA LEU A 139 -1.43 0.76 -14.47
C LEU A 139 -0.18 1.53 -14.05
N LYS A 140 0.96 1.31 -14.72
CA LYS A 140 2.22 1.97 -14.39
C LYS A 140 2.09 3.50 -14.37
N ASP A 141 1.42 4.06 -15.37
CA ASP A 141 1.18 5.51 -15.50
C ASP A 141 0.19 6.04 -14.45
N ASP A 142 -0.78 5.21 -14.02
CA ASP A 142 -1.82 5.58 -13.05
C ASP A 142 -1.41 5.33 -11.59
N SER A 143 -0.21 4.77 -11.37
CA SER A 143 0.28 4.36 -10.05
C SER A 143 1.67 4.89 -9.72
N ALA A 144 2.27 5.70 -10.60
CA ALA A 144 3.61 6.25 -10.43
C ALA A 144 4.69 5.18 -10.09
N LEU A 145 4.45 3.93 -10.51
CA LEU A 145 5.32 2.80 -10.23
C LEU A 145 6.58 2.88 -11.09
N LEU A 146 7.73 2.76 -10.43
CA LEU A 146 9.01 2.67 -11.10
C LEU A 146 9.41 1.21 -11.33
N PHE A 147 9.31 0.39 -10.27
CA PHE A 147 9.73 -1.01 -10.29
C PHE A 147 8.99 -1.83 -9.24
N VAL A 148 8.81 -3.13 -9.51
CA VAL A 148 8.25 -4.10 -8.55
C VAL A 148 9.09 -5.37 -8.61
N ASN A 149 9.53 -5.87 -7.46
CA ASN A 149 10.23 -7.16 -7.38
C ASN A 149 9.30 -8.24 -6.81
N LEU A 150 8.84 -9.16 -7.66
CA LEU A 150 7.94 -10.25 -7.25
C LEU A 150 8.59 -11.63 -7.27
N ASN A 151 9.83 -11.73 -7.76
CA ASN A 151 10.60 -12.97 -7.84
C ASN A 151 12.03 -12.79 -7.30
N PRO A 152 12.69 -13.87 -6.82
CA PRO A 152 14.13 -13.83 -6.57
C PRO A 152 14.88 -13.48 -7.86
N THR A 153 15.80 -12.54 -7.78
CA THR A 153 16.60 -12.05 -8.90
C THR A 153 18.09 -11.98 -8.51
N ASN A 154 18.95 -11.56 -9.43
CA ASN A 154 20.37 -11.29 -9.21
C ASN A 154 20.83 -10.03 -9.95
N VAL A 155 19.89 -9.19 -10.38
CA VAL A 155 20.16 -7.97 -11.18
C VAL A 155 20.69 -6.81 -10.34
N PHE A 156 20.59 -6.89 -9.01
CA PHE A 156 21.06 -5.85 -8.10
C PHE A 156 22.35 -6.29 -7.43
N GLU A 157 23.47 -5.67 -7.79
CA GLU A 157 24.78 -6.00 -7.23
C GLU A 157 24.96 -5.48 -5.80
N ASN A 158 24.38 -4.30 -5.53
CA ASN A 158 24.54 -3.60 -4.26
C ASN A 158 23.35 -3.84 -3.31
N LYS A 159 23.67 -3.89 -2.02
CA LYS A 159 22.65 -3.90 -0.96
C LYS A 159 22.11 -2.49 -0.75
N VAL A 160 20.80 -2.39 -0.57
CA VAL A 160 20.14 -1.12 -0.27
C VAL A 160 20.35 -0.76 1.19
N LYS A 161 20.74 0.50 1.44
CA LYS A 161 20.89 1.05 2.80
C LYS A 161 19.59 1.69 3.23
N VAL A 162 19.02 1.19 4.32
CA VAL A 162 17.82 1.78 4.93
C VAL A 162 18.07 2.13 6.40
N SER A 163 17.64 3.31 6.83
CA SER A 163 17.67 3.70 8.24
C SER A 163 16.28 3.56 8.85
N ASN A 164 16.19 3.05 10.08
CA ASN A 164 14.94 3.10 10.84
C ASN A 164 14.65 4.52 11.39
N LYS A 165 13.55 4.67 12.12
CA LYS A 165 13.11 5.93 12.75
C LYS A 165 14.10 6.54 13.76
N TYR A 166 15.12 5.79 14.18
CA TYR A 166 16.18 6.22 15.10
C TYR A 166 17.53 6.43 14.39
N GLY A 167 17.57 6.37 13.06
CA GLY A 167 18.80 6.52 12.30
C GLY A 167 19.69 5.27 12.27
N LYS A 168 19.29 4.14 12.88
CA LYS A 168 20.05 2.89 12.76
C LYS A 168 19.96 2.39 11.31
N ILE A 169 21.13 2.24 10.68
CA ILE A 169 21.28 1.81 9.29
C ILE A 169 21.29 0.28 9.20
N PHE A 170 20.61 -0.23 8.18
CA PHE A 170 20.57 -1.63 7.79
C PHE A 170 20.94 -1.75 6.32
N SER A 171 21.74 -2.75 5.99
CA SER A 171 22.07 -3.10 4.61
C SER A 171 21.25 -4.33 4.21
N LEU A 172 20.36 -4.17 3.24
CA LEU A 172 19.40 -5.18 2.80
C LEU A 172 19.75 -5.67 1.40
N ASP A 173 19.87 -6.98 1.27
CA ASP A 173 19.90 -7.63 -0.04
C ASP A 173 18.48 -7.69 -0.61
N ILE A 174 18.22 -6.91 -1.65
CA ILE A 174 16.89 -6.74 -2.25
C ILE A 174 16.53 -7.80 -3.27
N ASN A 175 17.52 -8.58 -3.74
CA ASN A 175 17.33 -9.61 -4.76
C ASN A 175 16.31 -10.68 -4.35
N ASN A 176 16.14 -10.92 -3.05
CA ASN A 176 15.20 -11.90 -2.50
C ASN A 176 14.09 -11.26 -1.66
N ILE A 177 13.80 -9.98 -1.84
CA ILE A 177 12.78 -9.25 -1.08
C ILE A 177 11.62 -8.86 -1.98
N PHE A 178 10.39 -9.03 -1.51
CA PHE A 178 9.23 -8.41 -2.14
C PHE A 178 9.24 -6.91 -1.83
N PHE A 179 9.53 -6.10 -2.85
CA PHE A 179 9.50 -4.64 -2.74
C PHE A 179 8.81 -3.97 -3.92
N ILE A 180 8.38 -2.74 -3.67
CA ILE A 180 7.89 -1.81 -4.69
C ILE A 180 8.71 -0.53 -4.57
N LEU A 181 9.17 -0.02 -5.71
CA LEU A 181 9.74 1.31 -5.85
C LEU A 181 8.78 2.19 -6.64
N GLN A 182 8.45 3.35 -6.08
CA GLN A 182 7.46 4.26 -6.61
C GLN A 182 7.99 5.69 -6.54
N LYS A 183 7.57 6.55 -7.48
CA LYS A 183 7.80 7.99 -7.35
C LYS A 183 7.00 8.53 -6.17
N LYS A 184 7.58 9.45 -5.41
CA LYS A 184 6.88 10.11 -4.32
C LYS A 184 5.85 11.08 -4.91
N CYS A 185 4.63 11.01 -4.40
CA CYS A 185 3.49 11.81 -4.85
C CYS A 185 3.02 12.72 -3.71
N ASP A 186 2.45 13.87 -4.07
CA ASP A 186 1.75 14.72 -3.12
C ASP A 186 0.37 14.14 -2.82
N ILE A 187 -0.08 14.19 -1.56
CA ILE A 187 -1.39 13.62 -1.20
C ILE A 187 -2.50 14.52 -1.75
N PHE A 188 -3.41 13.95 -2.54
CA PHE A 188 -4.44 14.68 -3.27
C PHE A 188 -5.21 15.69 -2.38
N TYR A 189 -5.80 15.22 -1.29
CA TYR A 189 -6.59 16.09 -0.40
C TYR A 189 -5.76 17.18 0.28
N GLN A 190 -4.47 16.94 0.53
CA GLN A 190 -3.62 17.98 1.12
C GLN A 190 -3.34 19.09 0.12
N VAL A 191 -3.18 18.77 -1.16
CA VAL A 191 -3.02 19.76 -2.22
C VAL A 191 -4.35 20.50 -2.44
N TYR A 192 -5.45 19.75 -2.53
CA TYR A 192 -6.80 20.29 -2.72
C TYR A 192 -7.21 21.27 -1.61
N GLU A 193 -6.97 20.92 -0.34
CA GLU A 193 -7.33 21.76 0.81
C GLU A 193 -6.46 23.02 0.95
N LYS A 194 -5.21 22.96 0.50
CA LYS A 194 -4.26 24.08 0.62
C LYS A 194 -4.41 25.11 -0.49
N THR A 195 -4.88 24.70 -1.67
CA THR A 195 -5.05 25.63 -2.78
C THR A 195 -6.29 26.50 -2.59
N LYS A 196 -6.16 27.79 -2.90
CA LYS A 196 -7.27 28.75 -2.99
C LYS A 196 -7.69 29.03 -4.44
N ASP A 197 -6.96 28.49 -5.40
CA ASP A 197 -7.25 28.64 -6.82
C ASP A 197 -8.39 27.69 -7.22
N GLU A 198 -9.54 28.28 -7.53
CA GLU A 198 -10.76 27.57 -7.93
C GLU A 198 -10.62 26.86 -9.29
N ALA A 199 -9.84 27.43 -10.22
CA ALA A 199 -9.56 26.77 -11.49
C ALA A 199 -8.70 25.53 -11.26
N PHE A 200 -7.72 25.63 -10.36
CA PHE A 200 -6.89 24.48 -10.00
C PHE A 200 -7.69 23.40 -9.23
N LYS A 201 -8.62 23.77 -8.34
CA LYS A 201 -9.51 22.79 -7.70
C LYS A 201 -10.36 22.03 -8.71
N THR A 202 -10.92 22.72 -9.70
CA THR A 202 -11.67 22.11 -10.80
C THR A 202 -10.78 21.14 -11.58
N TYR A 203 -9.55 21.56 -11.90
CA TYR A 203 -8.56 20.68 -12.53
C TYR A 203 -8.30 19.41 -11.71
N LEU A 204 -8.10 19.53 -10.39
CA LEU A 204 -7.85 18.39 -9.52
C LEU A 204 -9.02 17.40 -9.50
N ILE A 205 -10.25 17.89 -9.46
CA ILE A 205 -11.46 17.05 -9.54
C ILE A 205 -11.46 16.27 -10.86
N ASN A 206 -11.21 16.96 -11.99
CA ASN A 206 -11.21 16.33 -13.30
C ASN A 206 -10.07 15.31 -13.45
N ALA A 207 -8.86 15.64 -12.98
CA ALA A 207 -7.73 14.72 -12.97
C ALA A 207 -8.04 13.45 -12.17
N PHE A 208 -8.73 13.59 -11.03
CA PHE A 208 -9.19 12.44 -10.25
C PHE A 208 -10.19 11.58 -11.03
N LEU A 209 -11.19 12.19 -11.68
CA LEU A 209 -12.16 11.45 -12.48
C LEU A 209 -11.51 10.73 -13.65
N GLU A 210 -10.57 11.38 -14.33
CA GLU A 210 -9.79 10.81 -15.42
C GLU A 210 -8.99 9.58 -14.97
N MET A 211 -8.30 9.66 -13.83
CA MET A 211 -7.59 8.51 -13.25
C MET A 211 -8.54 7.33 -12.99
N VAL A 212 -9.73 7.58 -12.43
CA VAL A 212 -10.74 6.53 -12.19
C VAL A 212 -11.26 5.96 -13.51
N HIS A 213 -11.55 6.82 -14.48
CA HIS A 213 -11.99 6.44 -15.82
C HIS A 213 -10.96 5.52 -16.50
N ASN A 214 -9.71 5.96 -16.60
CA ASN A 214 -8.62 5.24 -17.27
C ASN A 214 -8.43 3.84 -16.69
N ARG A 215 -8.47 3.71 -15.37
CA ARG A 215 -8.38 2.40 -14.70
C ARG A 215 -9.59 1.52 -15.00
N THR A 216 -10.80 2.09 -14.99
CA THR A 216 -12.05 1.35 -15.21
C THR A 216 -12.17 0.89 -16.67
N GLN A 217 -11.70 1.68 -17.64
CA GLN A 217 -11.60 1.28 -19.05
C GLN A 217 -10.66 0.10 -19.27
N LYS A 218 -9.62 -0.03 -18.43
CA LYS A 218 -8.73 -1.20 -18.43
C LYS A 218 -9.35 -2.44 -17.76
N LEU A 219 -10.64 -2.37 -17.39
CA LEU A 219 -11.40 -3.41 -16.71
C LEU A 219 -10.81 -3.78 -15.34
N ILE A 220 -10.19 -2.81 -14.65
CA ILE A 220 -9.59 -3.01 -13.34
C ILE A 220 -10.44 -2.38 -12.25
N ILE A 221 -10.94 -3.23 -11.36
CA ILE A 221 -11.63 -2.81 -10.12
C ILE A 221 -10.59 -2.54 -9.03
N ASP A 222 -10.86 -1.56 -8.17
CA ASP A 222 -10.20 -1.46 -6.88
C ASP A 222 -11.20 -1.70 -5.77
N ASP A 223 -10.94 -2.71 -4.94
CA ASP A 223 -11.80 -3.01 -3.82
C ASP A 223 -11.56 -2.12 -2.59
N ASP A 224 -10.46 -1.38 -2.57
CA ASP A 224 -10.14 -0.40 -1.53
C ASP A 224 -10.48 1.04 -1.93
N ILE A 225 -10.81 1.32 -3.20
CA ILE A 225 -11.21 2.67 -3.63
C ILE A 225 -12.56 3.06 -3.01
N GLY A 226 -12.69 4.34 -2.67
CA GLY A 226 -13.87 4.85 -1.98
C GLY A 226 -13.96 4.45 -0.50
N LYS A 227 -12.88 3.93 0.11
CA LYS A 227 -12.80 3.68 1.57
C LYS A 227 -11.84 4.60 2.33
N LYS A 228 -10.83 5.20 1.67
CA LYS A 228 -9.84 6.08 2.32
C LYS A 228 -9.41 7.26 1.45
N ARG A 229 -9.41 8.47 2.01
CA ARG A 229 -8.92 9.70 1.37
C ARG A 229 -7.42 9.69 1.04
N LYS A 230 -6.61 8.86 1.72
CA LYS A 230 -5.14 8.91 1.66
C LYS A 230 -4.49 8.06 0.55
N ASN A 231 -5.29 7.40 -0.29
CA ASN A 231 -4.76 6.47 -1.29
C ASN A 231 -4.56 7.13 -2.67
N TRP A 232 -4.84 8.43 -2.78
CA TRP A 232 -4.73 9.20 -4.03
C TRP A 232 -3.68 10.28 -3.88
N GLY A 233 -2.92 10.47 -4.93
CA GLY A 233 -1.86 11.45 -4.99
C GLY A 233 -1.81 12.17 -6.31
N LEU A 234 -0.88 13.11 -6.39
CA LEU A 234 -0.54 13.85 -7.58
C LEU A 234 0.93 13.62 -7.89
N TYR A 235 1.22 13.28 -9.14
CA TYR A 235 2.58 13.18 -9.67
C TYR A 235 2.63 13.86 -11.03
N ASN A 236 3.51 14.85 -11.19
CA ASN A 236 3.59 15.69 -12.40
C ASN A 236 2.21 16.22 -12.82
N ASN A 237 1.45 16.76 -11.86
CA ASN A 237 0.08 17.26 -12.01
C ASN A 237 -0.99 16.21 -12.37
N LYS A 238 -0.64 14.94 -12.59
CA LYS A 238 -1.62 13.88 -12.85
C LYS A 238 -2.06 13.21 -11.55
N ALA A 239 -3.35 12.89 -11.45
CA ALA A 239 -3.84 12.08 -10.34
C ALA A 239 -3.38 10.63 -10.50
N VAL A 240 -2.86 10.06 -9.42
CA VAL A 240 -2.35 8.69 -9.36
C VAL A 240 -2.78 8.01 -8.08
N THR A 241 -2.73 6.68 -8.09
CA THR A 241 -2.93 5.87 -6.89
C THR A 241 -1.61 5.63 -6.16
N ILE A 242 -1.56 6.03 -4.89
CA ILE A 242 -0.33 5.93 -4.08
C ILE A 242 -0.13 4.52 -3.55
N ASP A 243 -1.20 3.83 -3.16
CA ASP A 243 -1.11 2.47 -2.62
C ASP A 243 -1.42 1.44 -3.70
N ILE A 244 -0.74 0.28 -3.65
CA ILE A 244 -1.16 -0.86 -4.45
C ILE A 244 -2.38 -1.42 -3.74
N GLY A 245 -3.55 -1.03 -4.23
CA GLY A 245 -4.84 -1.34 -3.63
C GLY A 245 -5.21 -2.79 -3.78
N ARG A 246 -6.51 -3.06 -3.79
CA ARG A 246 -7.03 -4.41 -4.03
C ARG A 246 -7.49 -4.56 -5.46
N TRP A 247 -6.54 -4.67 -6.37
CA TRP A 247 -6.82 -4.61 -7.79
C TRP A 247 -7.01 -5.99 -8.39
N TYR A 248 -8.03 -6.12 -9.22
CA TYR A 248 -8.29 -7.31 -10.00
C TYR A 248 -9.06 -6.95 -11.28
N PHE A 249 -8.90 -7.79 -12.29
CA PHE A 249 -9.61 -7.68 -13.56
C PHE A 249 -11.04 -8.19 -13.42
N ASP A 250 -12.01 -7.48 -13.98
CA ASP A 250 -13.41 -7.90 -14.01
C ASP A 250 -14.07 -7.48 -15.33
N GLU A 251 -14.40 -8.47 -16.17
CA GLU A 251 -15.03 -8.28 -17.48
C GLU A 251 -16.39 -7.58 -17.39
N LYS A 252 -17.04 -7.57 -16.22
CA LYS A 252 -18.30 -6.83 -16.04
C LYS A 252 -18.13 -5.35 -16.30
N LEU A 253 -16.92 -4.79 -16.16
CA LEU A 253 -16.63 -3.40 -16.49
C LEU A 253 -16.71 -3.09 -18.00
N ALA A 254 -16.74 -4.11 -18.87
CA ALA A 254 -17.00 -3.94 -20.30
C ALA A 254 -18.49 -3.68 -20.59
N THR A 255 -19.36 -3.85 -19.59
CA THR A 255 -20.76 -3.42 -19.68
C THR A 255 -20.90 -2.01 -19.13
N PHE A 256 -21.80 -1.22 -19.74
CA PHE A 256 -22.12 0.12 -19.25
C PHE A 256 -22.53 0.11 -17.77
N GLU A 257 -23.32 -0.88 -17.34
CA GLU A 257 -23.75 -1.01 -15.95
C GLU A 257 -22.58 -1.24 -14.98
N GLY A 258 -21.67 -2.16 -15.32
CA GLY A 258 -20.49 -2.44 -14.50
C GLY A 258 -19.56 -1.23 -14.43
N TYR A 259 -19.29 -0.61 -15.58
CA TYR A 259 -18.51 0.61 -15.68
C TYR A 259 -19.10 1.75 -14.83
N LYS A 260 -20.39 2.06 -15.00
CA LYS A 260 -21.11 3.11 -14.25
C LYS A 260 -21.06 2.84 -12.75
N LYS A 261 -21.28 1.59 -12.34
CA LYS A 261 -21.24 1.19 -10.93
C LYS A 261 -19.86 1.41 -10.30
N GLU A 262 -18.78 1.06 -10.99
CA GLU A 262 -17.42 1.25 -10.47
C GLU A 262 -17.04 2.72 -10.42
N MET A 263 -17.35 3.52 -11.44
CA MET A 263 -17.14 4.98 -11.44
C MET A 263 -17.84 5.64 -10.24
N LEU A 264 -19.10 5.27 -9.96
CA LEU A 264 -19.84 5.78 -8.81
C LEU A 264 -19.28 5.31 -7.46
N LYS A 265 -18.83 4.05 -7.36
CA LYS A 265 -18.17 3.51 -6.16
C LYS A 265 -16.87 4.26 -5.87
N ALA A 266 -16.03 4.46 -6.89
CA ALA A 266 -14.72 5.10 -6.76
C ALA A 266 -14.81 6.58 -6.39
N THR A 267 -15.78 7.30 -6.93
CA THR A 267 -16.00 8.73 -6.63
C THR A 267 -16.71 8.99 -5.31
N LYS A 268 -17.23 7.96 -4.63
CA LYS A 268 -18.04 8.09 -3.40
C LYS A 268 -17.41 8.97 -2.32
N ILE A 269 -16.11 8.80 -2.05
CA ILE A 269 -15.44 9.61 -1.00
C ILE A 269 -15.26 11.05 -1.42
N LEU A 270 -14.91 11.30 -2.69
CA LEU A 270 -14.76 12.66 -3.19
C LEU A 270 -16.12 13.37 -3.14
N ARG A 271 -17.18 12.72 -3.64
CA ARG A 271 -18.55 13.26 -3.59
C ARG A 271 -18.98 13.54 -2.15
N LYS A 272 -18.75 12.61 -1.21
CA LYS A 272 -19.04 12.84 0.21
C LYS A 272 -18.27 14.05 0.76
N TYR A 273 -16.98 14.15 0.45
CA TYR A 273 -16.16 15.27 0.90
C TYR A 273 -16.68 16.60 0.36
N LEU A 274 -16.95 16.69 -0.95
CA LEU A 274 -17.46 17.91 -1.58
C LEU A 274 -18.85 18.27 -1.03
N SER A 275 -19.76 17.30 -0.84
CA SER A 275 -21.07 17.59 -0.24
C SER A 275 -21.00 18.18 1.16
N GLU A 276 -19.95 17.87 1.92
CA GLU A 276 -19.76 18.34 3.29
C GLU A 276 -19.03 19.69 3.36
N ASN A 277 -18.18 20.02 2.37
CA ASN A 277 -17.24 21.14 2.46
C ASN A 277 -17.40 22.17 1.33
N GLU A 278 -17.72 21.74 0.11
CA GLU A 278 -17.82 22.57 -1.10
C GLU A 278 -18.95 22.05 -2.03
N PRO A 279 -20.24 22.20 -1.62
CA PRO A 279 -21.36 21.59 -2.32
C PRO A 279 -21.55 22.06 -3.76
N ASP A 280 -21.14 23.29 -4.06
CA ASP A 280 -21.10 23.89 -5.39
C ASP A 280 -20.28 23.04 -6.39
N LYS A 281 -19.23 22.39 -5.91
CA LYS A 281 -18.33 21.58 -6.76
C LYS A 281 -18.85 20.17 -7.05
N LEU A 282 -19.97 19.77 -6.45
CA LEU A 282 -20.63 18.52 -6.83
C LEU A 282 -21.10 18.54 -8.27
N THR A 283 -21.49 19.70 -8.79
CA THR A 283 -21.92 19.86 -10.19
C THR A 283 -20.81 19.44 -11.13
N ILE A 284 -19.56 19.86 -10.88
CA ILE A 284 -18.38 19.47 -11.66
C ILE A 284 -18.21 17.95 -11.68
N VAL A 285 -18.37 17.30 -10.52
CA VAL A 285 -18.25 15.83 -10.45
C VAL A 285 -19.36 15.13 -11.22
N ASN A 286 -20.60 15.60 -11.10
CA ASN A 286 -21.74 14.99 -11.79
C ASN A 286 -21.63 15.19 -13.31
N GLU A 287 -21.29 16.38 -13.78
CA GLU A 287 -21.05 16.67 -15.20
C GLU A 287 -19.91 15.83 -15.77
N GLY A 288 -18.80 15.72 -15.03
CA GLY A 288 -17.67 14.88 -15.43
C GLY A 288 -18.06 13.39 -15.52
N LEU A 289 -18.85 12.88 -14.57
CA LEU A 289 -19.38 11.51 -14.62
C LEU A 289 -20.32 11.30 -15.80
N GLU A 290 -21.27 12.20 -16.04
CA GLU A 290 -22.20 12.11 -17.17
C GLU A 290 -21.47 12.14 -18.51
N LYS A 291 -20.44 12.99 -18.65
CA LYS A 291 -19.55 12.97 -19.81
C LYS A 291 -18.98 11.58 -20.05
N TYR A 292 -18.34 10.98 -19.03
CA TYR A 292 -17.76 9.65 -19.15
C TYR A 292 -18.78 8.52 -19.35
N PHE A 293 -20.03 8.71 -18.92
CA PHE A 293 -21.10 7.76 -19.19
C PHE A 293 -21.57 7.84 -20.64
N ASN A 294 -21.72 9.05 -21.18
CA ASN A 294 -22.10 9.26 -22.58
C ASN A 294 -21.00 8.83 -23.56
N ASP A 295 -19.73 9.00 -23.17
CA ASP A 295 -18.56 8.62 -23.97
C ASP A 295 -18.20 7.13 -23.83
N PHE A 296 -18.95 6.34 -23.05
CA PHE A 296 -18.67 4.92 -22.85
C PHE A 296 -18.73 4.16 -24.17
N LYS A 297 -17.63 3.48 -24.50
CA LYS A 297 -17.51 2.54 -25.60
C LYS A 297 -17.05 1.19 -25.03
N PRO A 298 -17.78 0.10 -25.30
CA PRO A 298 -17.47 -1.22 -24.76
C PRO A 298 -16.15 -1.79 -25.27
#